data_AF-A0A319DIZ3-F1
#
_entry.id   AF-A0A319DIZ3-F1
#
_cell.length_a   1.000
_cell.length_b   1.000
_cell.length_c   1.000
_cell.angle_alpha   90.00
_cell.angle_beta   90.00
_cell.angle_gamma   90.00
#
_symmetry.space_group_name_H-M   'P 1'
#
loop_
_entity.id
_entity.type
_entity.pdbx_description
1 polymer ?
#
loop_
_entity_poly.entity_id
_entity_poly.type
_entity_poly.pdbx_seq_one_letter_code
_entity_poly.pdbx_strand_id
1 'polypeptide(L)'
;MSNMISSTFAPSLSRRDTKSSISHDTTAGSIPPPLTSGSGSFGPQSAAAIYQHIHDMAAKRISTLGYLRKTHESRIYWFNTVHFSRSDLGRMPYFEPRKLARRAINFLLLGLSLPPILDVSTTPVEYLRALNTLLIEFESFQQVHPPDGTSSSTLARARIPQMFKRATHAGTKARRASSATEIGLPMQSSDPGDLKAMAGNSSGAAPISFPHTEASELLPGEEYSYLLTPLLPFEPDYFETFVTLCDVLIDCYTRLVSLVFTPSLCSVALGEMFSKADAKIRKIMVAGIIREFEDASRHYAKNEIAGVGRVVLGGLMG
;
A
#
# COMPACT_ATOMS: atom_id res chain seq x y z
N MET A 1 -16.62 -63.87 -23.99
CA MET A 1 -16.12 -64.12 -22.62
C MET A 1 -14.82 -63.32 -22.50
N SER A 2 -14.88 -62.04 -22.09
CA SER A 2 -14.75 -61.58 -20.68
C SER A 2 -13.39 -61.99 -20.09
N ASN A 3 -12.51 -61.15 -19.53
CA ASN A 3 -12.66 -59.84 -18.92
C ASN A 3 -11.26 -59.22 -18.63
N MET A 4 -11.20 -57.88 -18.68
CA MET A 4 -10.60 -56.95 -17.70
C MET A 4 -9.07 -56.85 -17.48
N ILE A 5 -8.54 -55.78 -18.07
CA ILE A 5 -7.50 -54.85 -17.56
C ILE A 5 -7.66 -54.50 -16.07
N SER A 6 -6.56 -54.54 -15.31
CA SER A 6 -6.45 -53.97 -13.95
C SER A 6 -5.42 -52.85 -13.94
N SER A 7 -5.89 -51.63 -13.65
CA SER A 7 -5.09 -50.43 -13.38
C SER A 7 -4.85 -50.34 -11.88
N THR A 8 -3.58 -50.18 -11.47
CA THR A 8 -3.23 -49.91 -10.07
C THR A 8 -2.92 -48.42 -9.92
N PHE A 9 -3.91 -47.67 -9.44
CA PHE A 9 -3.75 -46.30 -8.97
C PHE A 9 -3.41 -46.35 -7.48
N ALA A 10 -2.24 -45.86 -7.07
CA ALA A 10 -1.88 -45.75 -5.67
C ALA A 10 -2.32 -44.37 -5.12
N PRO A 11 -3.03 -44.29 -3.98
CA PRO A 11 -3.23 -43.03 -3.27
C PRO A 11 -2.33 -42.99 -2.04
N SER A 12 -1.46 -41.97 -1.93
CA SER A 12 -0.91 -41.56 -0.63
C SER A 12 -0.92 -40.04 -0.51
N LEU A 13 -2.08 -39.48 -0.20
CA LEU A 13 -2.17 -38.14 0.39
C LEU A 13 -2.36 -38.33 1.90
N SER A 14 -1.28 -38.06 2.65
CA SER A 14 -1.30 -38.01 4.10
C SER A 14 -2.15 -36.82 4.54
N ARG A 15 -3.28 -37.13 5.17
CA ARG A 15 -4.19 -36.19 5.83
C ARG A 15 -3.48 -35.62 7.07
N ARG A 16 -3.02 -34.37 7.01
CA ARG A 16 -2.66 -33.61 8.21
C ARG A 16 -3.93 -33.02 8.82
N ASP A 17 -4.15 -33.35 10.08
CA ASP A 17 -5.23 -32.84 10.92
C ASP A 17 -5.12 -31.32 11.11
N THR A 18 -6.16 -30.59 10.71
CA THR A 18 -6.46 -29.24 11.21
C THR A 18 -7.82 -29.30 11.89
N LYS A 19 -7.82 -29.65 13.19
CA LYS A 19 -8.96 -29.46 14.10
C LYS A 19 -8.83 -28.11 14.78
N SER A 20 -9.77 -27.21 14.54
CA SER A 20 -10.72 -26.72 15.57
C SER A 20 -11.55 -25.57 14.99
N SER A 21 -12.77 -25.92 14.60
CA SER A 21 -13.86 -25.01 14.27
C SER A 21 -14.48 -24.40 15.53
N ILE A 22 -14.82 -23.13 15.40
CA ILE A 22 -15.87 -22.35 16.06
C ILE A 22 -16.93 -23.20 16.78
N SER A 23 -17.01 -23.01 18.10
CA SER A 23 -18.16 -23.42 18.92
C SER A 23 -18.82 -22.15 19.43
N HIS A 24 -20.06 -21.93 19.02
CA HIS A 24 -20.97 -20.88 19.49
C HIS A 24 -21.72 -21.45 20.69
N ASP A 25 -21.50 -20.91 21.89
CA ASP A 25 -22.28 -21.28 23.07
C ASP A 25 -23.17 -20.10 23.48
N THR A 26 -24.46 -20.39 23.56
CA THR A 26 -25.54 -19.42 23.77
C THR A 26 -26.00 -19.57 25.22
N THR A 27 -25.54 -18.70 26.11
CA THR A 27 -26.06 -18.62 27.48
C THR A 27 -26.66 -17.24 27.76
N ALA A 28 -27.96 -17.26 28.01
CA ALA A 28 -28.76 -16.12 28.47
C ALA A 28 -28.27 -15.61 29.83
N GLY A 29 -28.15 -14.29 29.96
CA GLY A 29 -27.85 -13.63 31.25
C GLY A 29 -27.83 -12.10 31.13
N SER A 30 -28.89 -11.48 31.64
CA SER A 30 -29.00 -10.13 32.22
C SER A 30 -28.42 -8.92 31.46
N ILE A 31 -29.33 -8.08 30.98
CA ILE A 31 -29.09 -6.77 30.35
C ILE A 31 -28.62 -5.75 31.43
N PRO A 32 -27.45 -5.10 31.32
CA PRO A 32 -27.12 -3.95 32.14
C PRO A 32 -27.65 -2.64 31.51
N PRO A 33 -27.88 -1.57 32.30
CA PRO A 33 -28.51 -0.33 31.82
C PRO A 33 -27.55 0.48 30.94
N PRO A 34 -28.06 1.46 30.15
CA PRO A 34 -27.23 2.25 29.24
C PRO A 34 -26.40 3.25 30.04
N LEU A 35 -25.07 3.17 29.93
CA LEU A 35 -24.17 4.16 30.50
C LEU A 35 -24.14 5.40 29.61
N THR A 36 -24.53 6.50 30.23
CA THR A 36 -24.52 7.85 29.69
C THR A 36 -23.09 8.33 29.43
N SER A 37 -22.93 9.12 28.38
CA SER A 37 -21.72 9.81 27.97
C SER A 37 -21.18 10.70 29.10
N GLY A 38 -20.04 10.28 29.68
CA GLY A 38 -19.28 11.06 30.66
C GLY A 38 -17.81 11.13 30.25
N SER A 39 -17.32 12.33 30.01
CA SER A 39 -15.89 12.63 29.87
C SER A 39 -15.18 12.30 31.18
N GLY A 40 -14.40 11.22 31.20
CA GLY A 40 -13.60 10.83 32.35
C GLY A 40 -12.80 9.57 32.06
N SER A 41 -11.55 9.53 32.51
CA SER A 41 -10.64 8.39 32.38
C SER A 41 -11.34 7.09 32.77
N PHE A 42 -11.47 6.15 31.82
CA PHE A 42 -12.04 4.85 32.12
C PHE A 42 -11.13 4.08 33.10
N GLY A 43 -11.74 3.22 33.91
CA GLY A 43 -11.03 2.37 34.87
C GLY A 43 -10.16 1.28 34.20
N PRO A 44 -9.34 0.54 34.99
CA PRO A 44 -8.33 -0.41 34.51
C PRO A 44 -8.83 -1.47 33.52
N GLN A 45 -10.12 -1.85 33.61
CA GLN A 45 -10.73 -2.87 32.75
C GLN A 45 -10.82 -2.43 31.28
N SER A 46 -11.04 -1.14 31.02
CA SER A 46 -11.11 -0.59 29.66
C SER A 46 -9.72 -0.56 28.98
N ALA A 47 -8.68 -0.21 29.73
CA ALA A 47 -7.31 -0.13 29.26
C ALA A 47 -6.80 -1.52 28.89
N ALA A 48 -7.14 -2.54 29.71
CA ALA A 48 -6.88 -3.94 29.40
C ALA A 48 -7.60 -4.40 28.12
N ALA A 49 -8.87 -4.03 27.91
CA ALA A 49 -9.60 -4.37 26.70
C ALA A 49 -8.99 -3.73 25.44
N ILE A 50 -8.58 -2.45 25.52
CA ILE A 50 -7.92 -1.75 24.41
C ILE A 50 -6.56 -2.38 24.11
N TYR A 51 -5.79 -2.71 25.14
CA TYR A 51 -4.52 -3.41 25.01
C TYR A 51 -4.67 -4.72 24.24
N GLN A 52 -5.60 -5.58 24.67
CA GLN A 52 -5.87 -6.86 24.02
C GLN A 52 -6.32 -6.67 22.57
N HIS A 53 -7.21 -5.71 22.32
CA HIS A 53 -7.66 -5.39 20.97
C HIS A 53 -6.50 -4.98 20.05
N ILE A 54 -5.58 -4.12 20.51
CA ILE A 54 -4.40 -3.71 19.72
C ILE A 54 -3.54 -4.93 19.38
N HIS A 55 -3.21 -5.77 20.37
CA HIS A 55 -2.35 -6.95 20.18
C HIS A 55 -3.00 -7.99 19.25
N ASP A 56 -4.26 -8.32 19.46
CA ASP A 56 -4.99 -9.29 18.63
C ASP A 56 -5.10 -8.83 17.17
N MET A 57 -5.45 -7.55 16.97
CA MET A 57 -5.56 -6.99 15.63
C MET A 57 -4.20 -6.89 14.94
N ALA A 58 -3.15 -6.48 15.65
CA ALA A 58 -1.79 -6.47 15.13
C ALA A 58 -1.34 -7.88 14.73
N ALA A 59 -1.55 -8.89 15.58
CA ALA A 59 -1.20 -10.28 15.29
C ALA A 59 -1.93 -10.82 14.06
N LYS A 60 -3.24 -10.56 13.93
CA LYS A 60 -4.03 -10.91 12.74
C LYS A 60 -3.51 -10.22 11.48
N ARG A 61 -3.15 -8.95 11.58
CA ARG A 61 -2.64 -8.16 10.45
C ARG A 61 -1.25 -8.63 10.01
N ILE A 62 -0.32 -8.83 10.94
CA ILE A 62 1.01 -9.39 10.67
C ILE A 62 0.88 -10.75 9.96
N SER A 63 0.00 -11.61 10.46
CA SER A 63 -0.26 -12.93 9.84
C SER A 63 -0.81 -12.80 8.43
N THR A 64 -1.75 -11.86 8.20
CA THR A 64 -2.35 -11.61 6.89
C THR A 64 -1.33 -11.05 5.90
N LEU A 65 -0.54 -10.05 6.29
CA LEU A 65 0.52 -9.49 5.45
C LEU A 65 1.58 -10.55 5.11
N GLY A 66 2.00 -11.34 6.09
CA GLY A 66 2.93 -12.46 5.86
C GLY A 66 2.36 -13.54 4.93
N TYR A 67 1.05 -13.78 5.01
CA TYR A 67 0.36 -14.71 4.11
C TYR A 67 0.27 -14.17 2.68
N LEU A 68 -0.11 -12.90 2.52
CA LEU A 68 -0.14 -12.22 1.22
C LEU A 68 1.23 -12.21 0.56
N ARG A 69 2.29 -11.87 1.32
CA ARG A 69 3.68 -11.91 0.87
C ARG A 69 4.05 -13.28 0.31
N LYS A 70 3.88 -14.34 1.12
CA LYS A 70 4.23 -15.71 0.72
C LYS A 70 3.42 -16.22 -0.47
N THR A 71 2.14 -15.84 -0.56
CA THR A 71 1.28 -16.21 -1.71
C THR A 71 1.79 -15.53 -2.98
N HIS A 72 2.13 -14.24 -2.88
CA HIS A 72 2.64 -13.44 -3.98
C HIS A 72 4.02 -13.91 -4.47
N GLU A 73 4.86 -14.44 -3.57
CA GLU A 73 6.12 -15.10 -3.90
C GLU A 73 5.94 -16.54 -4.44
N SER A 74 4.70 -16.99 -4.67
CA SER A 74 4.38 -18.36 -5.09
C SER A 74 4.87 -19.46 -4.13
N ARG A 75 5.08 -19.15 -2.85
CA ARG A 75 5.59 -20.12 -1.84
C ARG A 75 4.50 -20.96 -1.20
N ILE A 76 3.26 -20.49 -1.22
CA ILE A 76 2.11 -21.14 -0.59
C ILE A 76 0.87 -21.09 -1.50
N TYR A 77 -0.10 -21.94 -1.18
CA TYR A 77 -1.39 -21.97 -1.85
C TYR A 77 -2.33 -20.93 -1.24
N TRP A 78 -3.06 -20.22 -2.09
CA TRP A 78 -4.17 -19.36 -1.71
C TRP A 78 -5.33 -20.19 -1.17
N PHE A 79 -5.68 -20.00 0.11
CA PHE A 79 -6.62 -20.78 0.91
C PHE A 79 -6.54 -22.30 0.74
N ASN A 80 -5.34 -22.86 0.50
CA ASN A 80 -5.13 -24.28 0.16
C ASN A 80 -5.92 -24.75 -1.09
N THR A 81 -6.27 -23.83 -1.98
CA THR A 81 -7.07 -24.10 -3.18
C THR A 81 -6.30 -23.88 -4.47
N VAL A 82 -5.74 -22.68 -4.65
CA VAL A 82 -5.08 -22.29 -5.91
C VAL A 82 -3.64 -21.91 -5.63
N HIS A 83 -2.70 -22.41 -6.44
CA HIS A 83 -1.33 -21.93 -6.45
C HIS A 83 -1.18 -20.89 -7.56
N PHE A 84 -0.66 -19.73 -7.22
CA PHE A 84 -0.41 -18.66 -8.18
C PHE A 84 1.08 -18.61 -8.49
N SER A 85 1.50 -19.07 -9.67
CA SER A 85 2.87 -18.88 -10.13
C SER A 85 3.12 -17.41 -10.49
N ARG A 86 4.39 -16.99 -10.55
CA ARG A 86 4.74 -15.63 -11.01
C ARG A 86 4.20 -15.33 -12.43
N SER A 87 4.17 -16.33 -13.29
CA SER A 87 3.56 -16.23 -14.62
C SER A 87 2.04 -16.04 -14.58
N ASP A 88 1.35 -16.65 -13.61
CA ASP A 88 -0.10 -16.51 -13.48
C ASP A 88 -0.48 -15.15 -12.92
N LEU A 89 0.29 -14.65 -11.94
CA LEU A 89 0.14 -13.29 -11.39
C LEU A 89 0.28 -12.23 -12.50
N GLY A 90 1.30 -12.36 -13.36
CA GLY A 90 1.49 -11.43 -14.47
C GLY A 90 0.39 -11.47 -15.54
N ARG A 91 -0.46 -12.50 -15.57
CA ARG A 91 -1.61 -12.63 -16.49
C ARG A 91 -2.91 -12.09 -15.89
N MET A 92 -2.93 -11.74 -14.61
CA MET A 92 -4.14 -11.21 -13.98
C MET A 92 -4.52 -9.88 -14.64
N PRO A 93 -5.83 -9.61 -14.91
CA PRO A 93 -6.26 -8.39 -15.60
C PRO A 93 -5.83 -7.07 -14.94
N TYR A 94 -5.53 -7.10 -13.64
CA TYR A 94 -5.06 -5.93 -12.88
C TYR A 94 -3.54 -5.68 -12.99
N PHE A 95 -2.78 -6.60 -13.59
CA PHE A 95 -1.33 -6.53 -13.76
C PHE A 95 -0.93 -5.95 -15.13
N GLU A 96 -1.70 -5.00 -15.66
CA GLU A 96 -1.32 -4.27 -16.86
C GLU A 96 -0.08 -3.40 -16.60
N PRO A 97 1.00 -3.47 -17.42
CA PRO A 97 2.30 -2.90 -17.07
C PRO A 97 2.27 -1.43 -16.64
N ARG A 98 1.46 -0.59 -17.31
CA ARG A 98 1.34 0.84 -17.00
C ARG A 98 0.65 1.13 -15.67
N LYS A 99 -0.38 0.35 -15.33
CA LYS A 99 -1.10 0.48 -14.05
C LYS A 99 -0.25 -0.06 -12.91
N LEU A 100 0.45 -1.16 -13.19
CA LEU A 100 1.35 -1.82 -12.26
C LEU A 100 2.53 -0.93 -11.87
N ALA A 101 3.16 -0.23 -12.83
CA ALA A 101 4.23 0.73 -12.55
C ALA A 101 3.76 1.87 -11.63
N ARG A 102 2.60 2.48 -11.91
CA ARG A 102 2.03 3.53 -11.04
C ARG A 102 1.68 3.03 -9.65
N ARG A 103 1.12 1.83 -9.55
CA ARG A 103 0.83 1.18 -8.28
C ARG A 103 2.11 0.89 -7.50
N ALA A 104 3.15 0.39 -8.17
CA ALA A 104 4.45 0.15 -7.58
C ALA A 104 5.07 1.45 -7.06
N ILE A 105 5.02 2.55 -7.82
CA ILE A 105 5.47 3.86 -7.34
C ILE A 105 4.73 4.26 -6.07
N ASN A 106 3.39 4.21 -6.07
CA ASN A 106 2.59 4.54 -4.88
C ASN A 106 3.00 3.70 -3.65
N PHE A 107 3.15 2.37 -3.82
CA PHE A 107 3.59 1.49 -2.75
C PHE A 107 5.02 1.76 -2.29
N LEU A 108 5.92 2.11 -3.22
CA LEU A 108 7.29 2.48 -2.90
C LEU A 108 7.33 3.77 -2.07
N LEU A 109 6.58 4.80 -2.46
CA LEU A 109 6.52 6.07 -1.73
C LEU A 109 6.04 5.85 -0.30
N LEU A 110 4.98 5.07 -0.10
CA LEU A 110 4.53 4.68 1.23
C LEU A 110 5.62 3.90 1.99
N GLY A 111 6.22 2.91 1.35
CA GLY A 111 7.27 2.07 1.93
C GLY A 111 8.52 2.85 2.36
N LEU A 112 8.91 3.88 1.62
CA LEU A 112 10.02 4.77 1.96
C LEU A 112 9.69 5.72 3.12
N SER A 113 8.41 6.09 3.25
CA SER A 113 7.95 7.06 4.26
C SER A 113 7.72 6.46 5.64
N LEU A 114 7.56 5.14 5.73
CA LEU A 114 7.29 4.43 7.00
C LEU A 114 8.52 4.33 7.92
N PRO A 115 9.72 3.91 7.48
CA PRO A 115 10.88 3.73 8.35
C PRO A 115 11.26 4.95 9.19
N PRO A 116 11.27 6.20 8.66
CA PRO A 116 11.56 7.38 9.48
C PRO A 116 10.60 7.54 10.67
N ILE A 117 9.33 7.17 10.50
CA ILE A 117 8.34 7.20 11.60
C ILE A 117 8.63 6.09 12.62
N LEU A 118 9.10 4.92 12.18
CA LEU A 118 9.49 3.80 13.06
C LEU A 118 10.67 4.17 13.97
N ASP A 119 11.65 4.88 13.41
CA ASP A 119 12.90 5.17 14.11
C ASP A 119 12.77 6.33 15.10
N VAL A 120 12.04 7.39 14.70
CA VAL A 120 11.95 8.63 15.49
C VAL A 120 10.95 8.53 16.65
N SER A 121 9.88 7.74 16.50
CA SER A 121 8.81 7.72 17.50
C SER A 121 9.16 6.86 18.72
N THR A 122 9.14 7.49 19.89
CA THR A 122 9.48 6.82 21.16
C THR A 122 8.26 6.43 21.98
N THR A 123 7.12 7.10 21.79
CA THR A 123 5.87 6.81 22.51
C THR A 123 4.80 6.24 21.57
N PRO A 124 3.88 5.37 22.06
CA PRO A 124 2.79 4.84 21.24
C PRO A 124 1.89 5.91 20.62
N VAL A 125 1.66 7.00 21.37
CA VAL A 125 0.78 8.11 20.97
C VAL A 125 1.41 8.92 19.84
N GLU A 126 2.69 9.28 19.98
CA GLU A 126 3.43 10.00 18.95
C GLU A 126 3.54 9.17 17.68
N TYR A 127 3.87 7.89 17.82
CA TYR A 127 3.96 6.95 16.71
C TYR A 127 2.65 6.85 15.92
N LEU A 128 1.53 6.59 16.60
CA LEU A 128 0.24 6.48 15.93
C LEU A 128 -0.22 7.82 15.34
N ARG A 129 0.13 8.96 15.95
CA ARG A 129 -0.19 10.26 15.39
C ARG A 129 0.56 10.48 14.07
N ALA A 130 1.88 10.29 14.05
CA ALA A 130 2.70 10.41 12.85
C ALA A 130 2.25 9.44 11.76
N LEU A 131 1.99 8.17 12.11
CA LEU A 131 1.48 7.16 11.19
C LEU A 131 0.12 7.56 10.59
N ASN A 132 -0.83 8.05 11.41
CA ASN A 132 -2.12 8.51 10.89
C ASN A 132 -1.95 9.71 9.94
N THR A 133 -1.09 10.67 10.27
CA THR A 133 -0.81 11.81 9.39
C THR A 133 -0.25 11.34 8.06
N LEU A 134 0.77 10.48 8.06
CA LEU A 134 1.32 9.89 6.83
C LEU A 134 0.25 9.18 6.00
N LEU A 135 -0.59 8.36 6.62
CA LEU A 135 -1.64 7.63 5.90
C LEU A 135 -2.72 8.56 5.34
N ILE A 136 -2.96 9.73 5.96
CA ILE A 136 -3.84 10.77 5.43
C ILE A 136 -3.20 11.47 4.24
N GLU A 137 -1.93 11.87 4.35
CA GLU A 137 -1.15 12.47 3.26
C GLU A 137 -1.06 11.53 2.06
N PHE A 138 -0.87 10.23 2.30
CA PHE A 138 -0.87 9.23 1.25
C PHE A 138 -2.24 9.10 0.56
N GLU A 139 -3.35 9.12 1.30
CA GLU A 139 -4.68 9.11 0.69
C GLU A 139 -4.96 10.37 -0.13
N SER A 140 -4.54 11.56 0.32
CA SER A 140 -4.69 12.79 -0.46
C SER A 140 -3.82 12.77 -1.72
N PHE A 141 -2.58 12.28 -1.61
CA PHE A 141 -1.70 12.04 -2.76
C PHE A 141 -2.35 11.10 -3.79
N GLN A 142 -2.94 9.99 -3.35
CA GLN A 142 -3.64 9.05 -4.24
C GLN A 142 -4.86 9.65 -4.95
N GLN A 143 -5.55 10.62 -4.34
CA GLN A 143 -6.67 11.31 -4.97
C GLN A 143 -6.21 12.16 -6.15
N VAL A 144 -5.05 12.82 -6.03
CA VAL A 144 -4.47 13.63 -7.10
C VAL A 144 -3.72 12.77 -8.13
N HIS A 145 -3.10 11.69 -7.65
CA HIS A 145 -2.32 10.73 -8.43
C HIS A 145 -2.89 9.30 -8.38
N PRO A 146 -4.05 9.03 -9.02
CA PRO A 146 -4.68 7.72 -8.96
C PRO A 146 -3.78 6.60 -9.48
N PRO A 147 -3.74 5.43 -8.80
CA PRO A 147 -2.94 4.29 -9.23
C PRO A 147 -3.38 3.74 -10.59
N ASP A 148 -4.65 3.91 -10.98
CA ASP A 148 -5.20 3.47 -12.26
C ASP A 148 -4.84 4.40 -13.45
N GLY A 149 -4.22 5.56 -13.17
CA GLY A 149 -3.71 6.46 -14.19
C GLY A 149 -4.78 7.35 -14.87
N THR A 150 -5.96 7.51 -14.26
CA THR A 150 -7.04 8.36 -14.78
C THR A 150 -6.69 9.86 -14.76
N SER A 151 -5.75 10.28 -13.91
CA SER A 151 -5.25 11.66 -13.86
C SER A 151 -4.02 11.87 -14.77
N SER A 152 -3.88 13.08 -15.30
CA SER A 152 -2.76 13.53 -16.13
C SER A 152 -1.43 13.71 -15.36
N SER A 153 -1.21 12.98 -14.27
CA SER A 153 -0.03 13.14 -13.44
C SER A 153 1.18 12.37 -13.96
N THR A 154 2.34 13.04 -13.90
CA THR A 154 3.61 12.70 -14.56
C THR A 154 4.53 11.79 -13.74
N LEU A 155 4.09 11.26 -12.58
CA LEU A 155 4.89 10.35 -11.74
C LEU A 155 5.55 9.17 -12.48
N ALA A 156 4.99 8.74 -13.62
CA ALA A 156 5.53 7.67 -14.46
C ALA A 156 6.57 8.14 -15.51
N ARG A 157 6.97 9.41 -15.56
CA ARG A 157 7.99 9.86 -16.52
C ARG A 157 9.31 10.09 -15.83
N ALA A 158 10.05 9.00 -15.64
CA ALA A 158 11.50 9.05 -15.66
C ALA A 158 11.97 9.54 -17.04
N ARG A 159 11.90 10.84 -17.31
CA ARG A 159 12.70 11.42 -18.40
C ARG A 159 14.11 11.57 -17.87
N ILE A 160 14.88 10.51 -18.04
CA ILE A 160 16.34 10.58 -18.13
C ILE A 160 16.63 11.81 -19.03
N PRO A 161 17.34 12.84 -18.53
CA PRO A 161 17.74 13.96 -19.36
C PRO A 161 18.49 13.37 -20.55
N GLN A 162 18.14 13.82 -21.76
CA GLN A 162 18.80 13.44 -23.01
C GLN A 162 20.30 13.80 -22.96
N MET A 163 21.11 12.98 -22.29
CA MET A 163 22.56 13.20 -22.12
C MET A 163 23.39 12.46 -23.16
N PHE A 164 22.73 11.77 -24.12
CA PHE A 164 23.40 11.11 -25.24
C PHE A 164 22.82 11.54 -26.59
N LYS A 165 22.66 12.86 -26.82
CA LYS A 165 22.69 13.36 -28.20
C LYS A 165 24.15 13.46 -28.63
N ARG A 166 24.66 12.37 -29.19
CA ARG A 166 25.91 12.38 -29.97
C ARG A 166 25.70 13.36 -31.12
N ALA A 167 26.38 14.50 -31.08
CA ALA A 167 26.46 15.44 -32.18
C ALA A 167 26.99 14.69 -33.40
N THR A 168 26.10 14.34 -34.33
CA THR A 168 26.49 13.89 -35.67
C THR A 168 26.24 15.07 -36.60
N HIS A 169 27.29 15.88 -36.72
CA HIS A 169 27.44 16.80 -37.84
C HIS A 169 27.53 15.99 -39.14
N ALA A 170 26.49 16.09 -39.96
CA ALA A 170 26.52 15.94 -41.41
C ALA A 170 25.49 16.97 -41.91
N GLY A 171 25.81 18.04 -42.62
CA GLY A 171 26.53 18.08 -43.89
C GLY A 171 25.62 18.80 -44.89
N THR A 172 25.80 20.12 -45.01
CA THR A 172 25.66 20.96 -46.24
C THR A 172 24.50 20.70 -47.22
N LYS A 173 23.51 21.62 -47.28
CA LYS A 173 23.19 22.46 -48.46
C LYS A 173 22.05 23.47 -48.18
N ALA A 174 22.10 24.56 -48.94
CA ALA A 174 21.51 25.88 -48.71
C ALA A 174 20.11 26.15 -49.31
N ARG A 175 19.62 27.38 -49.01
CA ARG A 175 18.62 28.28 -49.68
C ARG A 175 17.25 28.32 -48.96
N ARG A 176 16.59 29.46 -48.69
CA ARG A 176 16.59 30.81 -49.32
C ARG A 176 15.82 31.84 -48.44
N ALA A 177 16.32 33.09 -48.39
CA ALA A 177 15.63 34.42 -48.32
C ALA A 177 14.66 34.77 -47.16
N SER A 178 14.50 36.01 -46.63
CA SER A 178 15.19 37.33 -46.71
C SER A 178 14.59 38.31 -45.67
N SER A 179 15.40 39.29 -45.20
CA SER A 179 15.10 40.69 -44.77
C SER A 179 14.12 40.97 -43.59
N ALA A 180 14.24 41.97 -42.70
CA ALA A 180 14.98 43.25 -42.67
C ALA A 180 15.23 43.75 -41.22
N THR A 181 16.11 44.75 -41.10
CA THR A 181 16.65 45.52 -39.97
C THR A 181 15.64 46.41 -39.21
N GLU A 182 15.98 46.79 -37.95
CA GLU A 182 15.68 48.04 -37.18
C GLU A 182 15.80 47.71 -35.66
N ILE A 183 16.95 47.87 -34.99
CA ILE A 183 17.39 49.04 -34.19
C ILE A 183 16.29 49.70 -33.34
N GLY A 184 16.40 49.58 -32.02
CA GLY A 184 15.60 50.34 -31.04
C GLY A 184 15.75 49.83 -29.60
N LEU A 185 16.65 50.45 -28.83
CA LEU A 185 16.65 50.52 -27.36
C LEU A 185 16.59 52.03 -27.00
N PRO A 186 16.37 52.49 -25.74
CA PRO A 186 15.80 51.88 -24.52
C PRO A 186 14.75 52.81 -23.85
N MET A 187 14.15 52.42 -22.70
CA MET A 187 13.71 53.27 -21.54
C MET A 187 12.51 52.63 -20.81
N GLN A 188 12.68 52.25 -19.53
CA GLN A 188 12.21 52.95 -18.31
C GLN A 188 10.84 52.37 -17.86
N SER A 189 10.65 51.84 -16.66
CA SER A 189 10.67 52.56 -15.38
C SER A 189 10.43 51.64 -14.15
N SER A 190 11.13 51.94 -13.05
CA SER A 190 10.67 51.88 -11.63
C SER A 190 10.56 50.57 -10.83
N ASP A 191 11.47 50.43 -9.86
CA ASP A 191 11.32 49.83 -8.50
C ASP A 191 10.66 50.90 -7.56
N PRO A 192 10.41 50.75 -6.22
CA PRO A 192 10.58 49.63 -5.28
C PRO A 192 9.43 49.45 -4.23
N GLY A 193 9.51 48.45 -3.33
CA GLY A 193 8.71 48.47 -2.08
C GLY A 193 8.66 47.19 -1.25
N ASP A 194 9.59 47.06 -0.29
CA ASP A 194 9.55 46.16 0.87
C ASP A 194 8.32 46.41 1.78
N LEU A 195 7.93 45.40 2.59
CA LEU A 195 7.80 45.45 4.07
C LEU A 195 6.96 44.28 4.67
N LYS A 196 7.65 43.41 5.43
CA LYS A 196 7.38 43.02 6.83
C LYS A 196 6.03 42.39 7.24
N ALA A 197 6.08 41.13 7.71
CA ALA A 197 5.19 40.55 8.74
C ALA A 197 6.01 39.53 9.56
N MET A 198 6.58 39.89 10.70
CA MET A 198 6.03 39.91 12.08
C MET A 198 5.53 38.56 12.61
N ALA A 199 6.21 38.16 13.69
CA ALA A 199 6.01 36.98 14.52
C ALA A 199 4.58 36.82 15.06
N GLY A 200 4.11 35.56 15.04
CA GLY A 200 2.95 35.07 15.78
C GLY A 200 3.34 33.80 16.52
N ASN A 201 3.34 33.88 17.83
CA ASN A 201 3.69 32.85 18.80
C ASN A 201 2.64 31.72 18.84
N SER A 202 3.03 30.47 18.58
CA SER A 202 2.24 29.29 18.95
C SER A 202 3.13 28.24 19.62
N SER A 203 2.85 28.01 20.90
CA SER A 203 3.37 26.89 21.67
C SER A 203 2.72 25.60 21.16
N GLY A 204 3.34 24.97 20.17
CA GLY A 204 2.98 23.66 19.65
C GLY A 204 4.27 22.89 19.38
N ALA A 205 4.31 21.62 19.77
CA ALA A 205 5.46 20.75 19.53
C ALA A 205 5.93 20.88 18.07
N ALA A 206 7.23 21.11 17.88
CA ALA A 206 7.81 21.31 16.55
C ALA A 206 7.41 20.14 15.62
N PRO A 207 6.79 20.41 14.45
CA PRO A 207 6.61 19.37 13.46
C PRO A 207 8.00 18.95 13.00
N ILE A 208 8.32 17.68 13.21
CA ILE A 208 9.59 17.08 12.78
C ILE A 208 9.55 17.11 11.24
N SER A 209 10.24 18.07 10.64
CA SER A 209 10.39 18.16 9.17
C SER A 209 11.48 17.20 8.74
N PHE A 210 11.11 16.19 7.95
CA PHE A 210 12.06 15.32 7.28
C PHE A 210 12.76 16.08 6.13
N PRO A 211 14.01 15.71 5.78
CA PRO A 211 14.75 16.41 4.73
C PRO A 211 13.96 16.42 3.42
N HIS A 212 13.57 17.61 2.98
CA HIS A 212 12.93 17.84 1.69
C HIS A 212 13.87 17.38 0.58
N THR A 213 13.45 16.36 -0.18
CA THR A 213 14.15 16.00 -1.42
C THR A 213 13.67 16.97 -2.49
N GLU A 214 14.50 17.96 -2.84
CA GLU A 214 14.17 19.12 -3.70
C GLU A 214 13.84 18.80 -5.18
N ALA A 215 13.41 17.58 -5.48
CA ALA A 215 13.21 17.11 -6.84
C ALA A 215 11.76 16.70 -7.13
N SER A 216 10.82 16.88 -6.21
CA SER A 216 9.46 16.39 -6.41
C SER A 216 8.70 17.21 -7.47
N GLU A 217 8.27 16.57 -8.58
CA GLU A 217 7.36 17.15 -9.59
C GLU A 217 5.92 17.22 -9.04
N LEU A 218 5.79 17.77 -7.83
CA LEU A 218 4.51 18.02 -7.16
C LEU A 218 3.84 19.23 -7.81
N LEU A 219 2.50 19.24 -7.82
CA LEU A 219 1.77 20.41 -8.29
C LEU A 219 2.04 21.60 -7.37
N PRO A 220 1.97 22.86 -7.87
CA PRO A 220 2.16 24.03 -7.03
C PRO A 220 1.21 24.00 -5.82
N GLY A 221 1.77 23.98 -4.60
CA GLY A 221 1.02 23.92 -3.33
C GLY A 221 0.83 22.52 -2.73
N GLU A 222 1.36 21.48 -3.36
CA GLU A 222 1.44 20.14 -2.77
C GLU A 222 2.69 20.02 -1.90
N GLU A 223 2.50 20.05 -0.58
CA GLU A 223 3.54 19.84 0.42
C GLU A 223 3.05 18.79 1.42
N TYR A 224 3.92 17.83 1.74
CA TYR A 224 3.65 16.76 2.69
C TYR A 224 4.68 16.77 3.82
N SER A 225 4.24 16.47 5.05
CA SER A 225 5.11 16.48 6.23
C SER A 225 5.86 15.17 6.42
N TYR A 226 5.17 14.04 6.20
CA TYR A 226 5.72 12.69 6.41
C TYR A 226 5.84 11.89 5.12
N LEU A 227 4.99 12.14 4.13
CA LEU A 227 5.05 11.45 2.84
C LEU A 227 6.26 11.90 2.03
N LEU A 228 7.18 10.97 1.79
CA LEU A 228 8.35 11.16 0.94
C LEU A 228 8.00 10.92 -0.52
N THR A 229 8.36 11.87 -1.37
CA THR A 229 8.10 11.84 -2.82
C THR A 229 9.38 12.08 -3.64
N PRO A 230 10.44 11.26 -3.48
CA PRO A 230 11.67 11.42 -4.26
C PRO A 230 11.45 11.13 -5.75
N LEU A 231 12.26 11.73 -6.62
CA LEU A 231 12.30 11.32 -8.02
C LEU A 231 12.93 9.93 -8.14
N LEU A 232 12.24 9.07 -8.88
CA LEU A 232 12.71 7.72 -9.15
C LEU A 232 13.46 7.70 -10.49
N PRO A 233 14.71 7.22 -10.53
CA PRO A 233 15.48 7.13 -11.77
C PRO A 233 14.95 6.04 -12.72
N PHE A 234 14.12 5.12 -12.22
CA PHE A 234 13.50 4.03 -12.97
C PHE A 234 12.12 3.69 -12.40
N GLU A 235 11.29 3.00 -13.20
CA GLU A 235 10.02 2.46 -12.72
C GLU A 235 10.28 1.25 -11.80
N PRO A 236 9.78 1.26 -10.55
CA PRO A 236 10.00 0.16 -9.63
C PRO A 236 9.25 -1.10 -10.06
N ASP A 237 9.87 -2.27 -9.85
CA ASP A 237 9.19 -3.55 -10.04
C ASP A 237 8.13 -3.74 -8.95
N TYR A 238 6.89 -3.97 -9.37
CA TYR A 238 5.77 -4.14 -8.44
C TYR A 238 5.95 -5.35 -7.53
N PHE A 239 6.52 -6.46 -8.01
CA PHE A 239 6.56 -7.67 -7.22
C PHE A 239 7.49 -7.52 -6.03
N GLU A 240 8.68 -6.98 -6.27
CA GLU A 240 9.63 -6.67 -5.21
C GLU A 240 9.11 -5.57 -4.29
N THR A 241 8.48 -4.52 -4.85
CA THR A 241 7.92 -3.42 -4.06
C THR A 241 6.78 -3.89 -3.15
N PHE A 242 5.93 -4.78 -3.63
CA PHE A 242 4.83 -5.33 -2.84
C PHE A 242 5.34 -6.17 -1.66
N VAL A 243 6.32 -7.05 -1.92
CA VAL A 243 6.92 -7.92 -0.89
C VAL A 243 7.60 -7.07 0.19
N THR A 244 8.40 -6.09 -0.23
CA THR A 244 9.10 -5.18 0.70
C THR A 244 8.13 -4.31 1.49
N LEU A 245 7.04 -3.81 0.88
CA LEU A 245 6.00 -3.08 1.62
C LEU A 245 5.30 -3.95 2.67
N CYS A 246 5.02 -5.23 2.36
CA CYS A 246 4.50 -6.17 3.36
C CYS A 246 5.43 -6.29 4.57
N ASP A 247 6.74 -6.39 4.33
CA ASP A 247 7.75 -6.50 5.40
C ASP A 247 7.80 -5.24 6.26
N VAL A 248 7.89 -4.06 5.63
CA VAL A 248 7.90 -2.78 6.36
C VAL A 248 6.61 -2.60 7.17
N LEU A 249 5.44 -2.97 6.63
CA LEU A 249 4.18 -2.91 7.38
C LEU A 249 4.14 -3.92 8.53
N ILE A 250 4.71 -5.12 8.37
CA ILE A 250 4.87 -6.07 9.48
C ILE A 250 5.74 -5.45 10.58
N ASP A 251 6.83 -4.78 10.21
CA ASP A 251 7.67 -4.06 11.17
C ASP A 251 6.93 -2.90 11.84
N CYS A 252 6.03 -2.19 11.14
CA CYS A 252 5.16 -1.19 11.75
C CYS A 252 4.26 -1.76 12.86
N TYR A 253 3.56 -2.86 12.60
CA TYR A 253 2.72 -3.49 13.63
C TYR A 253 3.55 -4.10 14.76
N THR A 254 4.71 -4.68 14.45
CA THR A 254 5.63 -5.25 15.44
C THR A 254 6.19 -4.16 16.35
N ARG A 255 6.60 -3.01 15.78
CA ARG A 255 7.04 -1.84 16.52
C ARG A 255 5.92 -1.29 17.41
N LEU A 256 4.70 -1.16 16.88
CA LEU A 256 3.56 -0.71 17.69
C LEU A 256 3.32 -1.62 18.91
N VAL A 257 3.31 -2.93 18.69
CA VAL A 257 3.16 -3.94 19.76
C VAL A 257 4.28 -3.81 20.81
N SER A 258 5.52 -3.58 20.37
CA SER A 258 6.65 -3.36 21.29
C SER A 258 6.52 -2.08 22.12
N LEU A 259 5.95 -1.01 21.55
CA LEU A 259 5.71 0.26 22.25
C LEU A 259 4.53 0.12 23.24
N VAL A 260 3.52 -0.68 22.91
CA VAL A 260 2.37 -0.98 23.78
C VAL A 260 2.62 -2.29 24.54
N PHE A 261 3.64 -2.30 25.40
CA PHE A 261 4.05 -3.50 26.15
C PHE A 261 3.26 -3.74 27.45
N THR A 262 2.46 -2.77 27.90
CA THR A 262 1.64 -2.90 29.11
C THR A 262 0.28 -2.19 28.97
N PRO A 263 -0.80 -2.71 29.58
CA PRO A 263 -2.12 -2.08 29.52
C PRO A 263 -2.20 -0.67 30.09
N SER A 264 -1.30 -0.28 31.00
CA SER A 264 -1.31 1.06 31.60
C SER A 264 -1.00 2.18 30.61
N LEU A 265 -0.42 1.87 29.45
CA LEU A 265 -0.17 2.83 28.37
C LEU A 265 -1.40 3.06 27.49
N CYS A 266 -2.44 2.24 27.63
CA CYS A 266 -3.63 2.30 26.80
C CYS A 266 -4.62 3.34 27.32
N SER A 267 -4.94 4.30 26.45
CA SER A 267 -6.06 5.23 26.62
C SER A 267 -7.06 5.06 25.49
N VAL A 268 -8.28 5.58 25.66
CA VAL A 268 -9.30 5.56 24.61
C VAL A 268 -8.81 6.24 23.33
N ALA A 269 -8.17 7.40 23.48
CA ALA A 269 -7.59 8.13 22.35
C ALA A 269 -6.56 7.27 21.58
N LEU A 270 -5.72 6.52 22.29
CA LEU A 270 -4.77 5.59 21.68
C LEU A 270 -5.49 4.49 20.88
N GLY A 271 -6.52 3.87 21.47
CA GLY A 271 -7.32 2.83 20.82
C GLY A 271 -8.03 3.33 19.56
N GLU A 272 -8.55 4.56 19.58
CA GLU A 272 -9.15 5.20 18.41
C GLU A 272 -8.13 5.52 17.31
N MET A 273 -6.97 6.08 17.68
CA MET A 273 -5.88 6.35 16.72
C MET A 273 -5.38 5.07 16.06
N PHE A 274 -5.26 3.98 16.83
CA PHE A 274 -4.91 2.67 16.30
C PHE A 274 -5.97 2.17 15.32
N SER A 275 -7.25 2.22 15.71
CA SER A 275 -8.34 1.72 14.88
C SER A 275 -8.46 2.47 13.55
N LYS A 276 -8.21 3.78 13.56
CA LYS A 276 -8.14 4.62 12.35
C LYS A 276 -6.96 4.25 11.45
N ALA A 277 -5.76 4.07 12.02
CA ALA A 277 -4.58 3.66 11.28
C ALA A 277 -4.77 2.26 10.66
N ASP A 278 -5.24 1.27 11.43
CA ASP A 278 -5.49 -0.09 10.92
C ASP A 278 -6.54 -0.10 9.82
N ALA A 279 -7.60 0.71 9.94
CA ALA A 279 -8.60 0.83 8.89
C ALA A 279 -8.02 1.34 7.57
N LYS A 280 -7.14 2.33 7.62
CA LYS A 280 -6.44 2.86 6.43
C LYS A 280 -5.48 1.84 5.84
N ILE A 281 -4.64 1.18 6.66
CA ILE A 281 -3.72 0.14 6.18
C ILE A 281 -4.48 -1.02 5.54
N ARG A 282 -5.58 -1.46 6.17
CA ARG A 282 -6.45 -2.50 5.60
C ARG A 282 -6.99 -2.08 4.23
N LYS A 283 -7.47 -0.84 4.08
CA LYS A 283 -8.03 -0.33 2.83
C LYS A 283 -6.97 -0.22 1.73
N ILE A 284 -5.83 0.38 2.05
CA ILE A 284 -4.73 0.67 1.11
C ILE A 284 -4.07 -0.63 0.62
N MET A 285 -3.75 -1.53 1.55
CA MET A 285 -2.90 -2.68 1.25
C MET A 285 -3.69 -3.98 1.16
N VAL A 286 -4.53 -4.28 2.15
CA VAL A 286 -5.07 -5.63 2.33
C VAL A 286 -6.31 -5.87 1.47
N ALA A 287 -7.29 -4.97 1.51
CA ALA A 287 -8.60 -5.17 0.93
C ALA A 287 -8.55 -5.30 -0.60
N GLY A 288 -7.79 -4.42 -1.27
CA GLY A 288 -7.62 -4.47 -2.72
C GLY A 288 -6.99 -5.78 -3.19
N ILE A 289 -5.89 -6.17 -2.53
CA ILE A 289 -5.13 -7.38 -2.89
C ILE A 289 -5.93 -8.65 -2.63
N ILE A 290 -6.59 -8.77 -1.47
CA ILE A 290 -7.46 -9.93 -1.19
C ILE A 290 -8.53 -10.07 -2.27
N ARG A 291 -9.19 -8.96 -2.63
CA ARG A 291 -10.22 -8.96 -3.67
C ARG A 291 -9.67 -9.44 -5.01
N GLU A 292 -8.48 -8.98 -5.40
CA GLU A 292 -7.82 -9.41 -6.65
C GLU A 292 -7.50 -10.91 -6.66
N PHE A 293 -6.91 -11.44 -5.57
CA PHE A 293 -6.64 -12.88 -5.44
C PHE A 293 -7.92 -13.70 -5.44
N GLU A 294 -8.98 -13.23 -4.79
CA GLU A 294 -10.29 -13.88 -4.81
C GLU A 294 -10.91 -13.91 -6.20
N ASP A 295 -10.90 -12.79 -6.92
CA ASP A 295 -11.42 -12.68 -8.28
C ASP A 295 -10.65 -13.63 -9.23
N ALA A 296 -9.32 -13.64 -9.14
CA ALA A 296 -8.48 -14.55 -9.91
C ALA A 296 -8.75 -16.03 -9.57
N SER A 297 -8.91 -16.35 -8.29
CA SER A 297 -9.20 -17.72 -7.84
C SER A 297 -10.55 -18.22 -8.36
N ARG A 298 -11.58 -17.38 -8.31
CA ARG A 298 -12.91 -17.70 -8.86
C ARG A 298 -12.85 -17.93 -10.37
N HIS A 299 -12.06 -17.14 -11.09
CA HIS A 299 -11.87 -17.33 -12.52
C HIS A 299 -11.13 -18.64 -12.83
N TYR A 300 -10.04 -18.91 -12.10
CA TYR A 300 -9.26 -20.14 -12.24
C TYR A 300 -10.12 -21.39 -11.99
N ALA A 301 -10.86 -21.42 -10.87
CA ALA A 301 -11.73 -22.54 -10.54
C ALA A 301 -12.82 -22.78 -11.60
N LYS A 302 -13.43 -21.72 -12.15
CA LYS A 302 -14.42 -21.86 -13.23
C LYS A 302 -13.82 -22.47 -14.49
N ASN A 303 -12.60 -22.05 -14.86
CA ASN A 303 -11.91 -22.57 -16.04
C ASN A 303 -11.53 -24.03 -15.89
N GLU A 304 -11.02 -24.43 -14.72
CA GLU A 304 -10.69 -25.83 -14.42
C GLU A 304 -11.94 -26.73 -14.48
N ILE A 305 -13.04 -26.30 -13.86
CA ILE A 305 -14.32 -27.04 -13.90
C ILE A 305 -14.84 -27.17 -15.33
N ALA A 306 -14.78 -26.09 -16.13
CA ALA A 306 -15.18 -26.14 -17.54
C ALA A 306 -14.26 -27.03 -18.39
N GLY A 307 -12.97 -27.09 -18.06
CA GLY A 307 -12.00 -28.01 -18.66
C GLY A 307 -12.35 -29.47 -18.38
N VAL A 308 -12.57 -29.82 -17.12
CA VAL A 308 -12.99 -31.16 -16.70
C VAL A 308 -14.32 -31.55 -17.36
N GLY A 309 -15.31 -30.64 -17.39
CA GLY A 309 -16.58 -30.87 -18.05
C GLY A 309 -16.43 -31.24 -19.53
N ARG A 310 -15.56 -30.54 -20.27
CA ARG A 310 -15.26 -30.88 -21.67
C ARG A 310 -14.59 -32.24 -21.83
N VAL A 311 -13.66 -32.60 -20.95
CA VAL A 311 -12.97 -33.90 -21.02
C VAL A 311 -13.92 -35.05 -20.69
N VAL A 312 -14.75 -34.89 -19.65
CA VAL A 312 -15.71 -35.92 -19.22
C VAL A 312 -16.84 -36.08 -20.24
N LEU A 313 -17.46 -34.98 -20.70
CA LEU A 313 -18.54 -35.04 -21.68
C LEU A 313 -18.03 -35.42 -23.08
N GLY A 314 -16.85 -34.94 -23.47
CA GLY A 314 -16.20 -35.32 -24.71
C GLY A 314 -15.79 -36.80 -24.75
N GLY A 315 -15.40 -37.36 -23.60
CA GLY A 315 -15.11 -38.79 -23.46
C GLY A 315 -16.36 -39.68 -23.38
N LEU A 316 -17.51 -39.13 -23.02
CA LEU A 316 -18.79 -39.87 -22.99
C LEU A 316 -19.50 -39.93 -24.36
N MET A 317 -19.12 -39.05 -25.28
CA MET A 317 -19.70 -38.93 -26.63
C MET A 317 -18.79 -39.49 -27.73
N GLY A 318 -17.65 -40.11 -27.36
CA GLY A 318 -16.69 -40.74 -28.28
C GLY A 318 -16.77 -42.26 -28.28
#